data_AF-A0A9D7PBB4-F1
#
_entry.id   AF-A0A9D7PBB4-F1
#
_cell.length_a   1.000
_cell.length_b   1.000
_cell.length_c   1.000
_cell.angle_alpha   90.00
_cell.angle_beta   90.00
_cell.angle_gamma   90.00
#
_symmetry.space_group_name_H-M   'P 1'
#
loop_
_entity.id
_entity.type
_entity.pdbx_description
1 polymer ?
#
loop_
_entity_poly.entity_id
_entity_poly.type
_entity_poly.pdbx_seq_one_letter_code
_entity_poly.pdbx_strand_id
1 'polypeptide(L)'
;MGARRVTADICAFPNCGRPRRANGWCGAHNNQASRGGTPRPLGQRARAVGECSFDGCDRPARPNGLCRTHGDQLRRGAALSPISTCRTSEPCAGPGCDRPGNNKGLCSAHRKQQLKGQELRPVGTRGGARIRTGAAPKPKPKPKPKRPPTPAKPAPIGPVQRRHEQTPAPDAASHLDVYASPIIPVPARTQAAYRRLLEARGDHDIADILGLTA
;
A
#
# COMPACT_ATOMS: atom_id res chain seq x y z
N MET A 1 43.50 18.97 4.50
CA MET A 1 42.84 18.46 3.27
C MET A 1 41.52 17.80 3.67
N GLY A 2 40.40 18.34 3.21
CA GLY A 2 39.07 18.04 3.73
C GLY A 2 38.56 16.64 3.36
N ALA A 3 38.09 15.89 4.36
CA ALA A 3 37.38 14.64 4.16
C ALA A 3 36.10 14.87 3.34
N ARG A 4 36.05 14.32 2.12
CA ARG A 4 34.81 14.23 1.33
C ARG A 4 33.77 13.47 2.16
N ARG A 5 32.81 14.17 2.74
CA ARG A 5 31.63 13.57 3.36
C ARG A 5 30.98 12.66 2.32
N VAL A 6 30.83 11.38 2.66
CA VAL A 6 29.90 10.49 1.94
C VAL A 6 28.53 11.09 2.17
N THR A 7 28.05 11.91 1.22
CA THR A 7 26.69 12.42 1.27
C THR A 7 25.78 11.21 1.21
N ALA A 8 25.14 10.87 2.33
CA ALA A 8 24.04 9.93 2.34
C ALA A 8 23.12 10.34 1.21
N ASP A 9 23.01 9.51 0.16
CA ASP A 9 22.35 9.85 -1.08
C ASP A 9 21.01 10.52 -0.76
N ILE A 10 20.85 11.79 -1.10
CA ILE A 10 19.64 12.54 -0.75
C ILE A 10 18.55 12.16 -1.76
N CYS A 11 17.29 12.22 -1.33
CA CYS A 11 16.15 12.02 -2.20
C CYS A 11 16.21 12.98 -3.42
N ALA A 12 16.08 12.42 -4.63
CA ALA A 12 16.08 13.18 -5.88
C ALA A 12 14.86 14.12 -6.07
N PHE A 13 13.94 14.14 -5.12
CA PHE A 13 12.79 15.04 -5.16
C PHE A 13 13.22 16.44 -4.69
N PRO A 14 12.88 17.52 -5.43
CA PRO A 14 13.30 18.88 -5.10
C PRO A 14 13.01 19.24 -3.64
N ASN A 15 14.02 19.77 -2.94
CA ASN A 15 13.90 20.25 -1.55
C ASN A 15 13.41 19.23 -0.53
N CYS A 16 13.53 17.92 -0.79
CA CYS A 16 13.08 16.90 0.16
C CYS A 16 14.03 16.76 1.37
N GLY A 17 15.35 16.76 1.14
CA GLY A 17 16.38 16.61 2.19
C GLY A 17 16.43 15.25 2.90
N ARG A 18 15.44 14.37 2.70
CA ARG A 18 15.40 13.03 3.33
C ARG A 18 16.37 12.07 2.66
N PRO A 19 16.94 11.10 3.40
CA PRO A 19 17.82 10.09 2.82
C PRO A 19 17.08 9.20 1.81
N ARG A 20 17.74 8.93 0.68
CA ARG A 20 17.34 7.98 -0.36
C ARG A 20 17.25 6.59 0.24
N ARG A 21 16.21 5.85 -0.15
CA ARG A 21 16.05 4.43 0.17
C ARG A 21 16.15 3.54 -1.07
N ALA A 22 15.40 3.85 -2.11
CA ALA A 22 15.34 3.06 -3.34
C ALA A 22 14.99 3.95 -4.53
N ASN A 23 15.38 3.53 -5.73
CA ASN A 23 15.03 4.19 -7.01
C ASN A 23 15.43 5.66 -7.14
N GLY A 24 16.40 6.16 -6.36
CA GLY A 24 16.77 7.58 -6.32
C GLY A 24 16.02 8.40 -5.25
N TRP A 25 15.06 7.78 -4.57
CA TRP A 25 13.97 8.46 -3.88
C TRP A 25 13.94 8.09 -2.39
N CYS A 26 13.43 8.95 -1.51
CA CYS A 26 13.17 8.59 -0.11
C CYS A 26 11.99 7.60 -0.03
N GLY A 27 11.82 6.91 1.11
CA GLY A 27 10.77 5.90 1.24
C GLY A 27 9.34 6.43 0.98
N ALA A 28 9.06 7.69 1.30
CA ALA A 28 7.75 8.30 1.08
C ALA A 28 7.51 8.62 -0.40
N HIS A 29 8.46 9.29 -1.04
CA HIS A 29 8.41 9.59 -2.47
C HIS A 29 8.42 8.31 -3.31
N ASN A 30 9.21 7.30 -2.94
CA ASN A 30 9.19 6.01 -3.62
C ASN A 30 7.82 5.33 -3.51
N ASN A 31 7.13 5.43 -2.36
CA ASN A 31 5.78 4.89 -2.20
C ASN A 31 4.75 5.63 -3.08
N GLN A 32 4.87 6.96 -3.22
CA GLN A 32 4.05 7.72 -4.17
C GLN A 32 4.29 7.26 -5.62
N ALA A 33 5.57 7.12 -6.02
CA ALA A 33 5.95 6.65 -7.35
C ALA A 33 5.43 5.24 -7.64
N SER A 34 5.58 4.31 -6.69
CA SER A 34 5.13 2.92 -6.83
C SER A 34 3.61 2.76 -6.91
N ARG A 35 2.83 3.78 -6.53
CA ARG A 35 1.36 3.80 -6.67
C ARG A 35 0.91 4.38 -8.02
N GLY A 36 1.82 4.58 -8.96
CA GLY A 36 1.53 5.12 -10.30
C GLY A 36 1.34 6.64 -10.34
N GLY A 37 1.59 7.34 -9.23
CA GLY A 37 1.49 8.79 -9.17
C GLY A 37 2.82 9.49 -9.45
N THR A 38 2.78 10.63 -10.14
CA THR A 38 3.87 11.61 -10.12
C THR A 38 4.05 12.09 -8.69
N PRO A 39 5.23 11.92 -8.09
CA PRO A 39 5.35 12.20 -6.68
C PRO A 39 5.29 13.69 -6.38
N ARG A 40 4.80 13.99 -5.20
CA ARG A 40 4.41 15.32 -4.75
C ARG A 40 5.17 15.69 -3.48
N PRO A 41 5.32 16.98 -3.19
CA PRO A 41 5.96 17.42 -1.96
C PRO A 41 5.36 16.74 -0.73
N LEU A 42 6.22 16.28 0.17
CA LEU A 42 5.78 15.64 1.40
C LEU A 42 5.30 16.72 2.38
N GLY A 43 4.05 16.63 2.82
CA GLY A 43 3.55 17.44 3.92
C GLY A 43 4.35 17.22 5.20
N GLN A 44 4.33 18.23 6.07
CA GLN A 44 4.81 18.07 7.44
C GLN A 44 3.93 17.03 8.15
N ARG A 45 4.56 16.19 8.98
CA ARG A 45 3.79 15.26 9.82
C ARG A 45 3.05 16.10 10.85
N ALA A 46 1.73 16.01 10.86
CA ALA A 46 0.93 16.56 11.94
C ALA A 46 1.47 16.05 13.28
N ARG A 47 1.79 16.98 14.17
CA ARG A 47 2.15 16.65 15.55
C ARG A 47 0.89 16.20 16.29
N ALA A 48 1.07 15.35 17.28
CA ALA A 48 -0.03 15.02 18.18
C ALA A 48 -0.38 16.27 19.00
N VAL A 49 -1.67 16.52 19.22
CA VAL A 49 -2.19 17.74 19.86
C VAL A 49 -2.66 17.48 21.31
N GLY A 50 -2.60 16.23 21.76
CA GLY A 50 -3.03 15.83 23.10
C GLY A 50 -3.37 14.35 23.16
N GLU A 51 -4.29 14.00 24.05
CA GLU A 51 -4.86 12.66 24.20
C GLU A 51 -6.11 12.49 23.33
N CYS A 52 -6.49 11.24 23.06
CA CYS A 52 -7.66 10.91 22.28
C CYS A 52 -8.93 11.38 22.99
N SER A 53 -9.83 12.05 22.27
CA SER A 53 -11.15 12.43 22.79
C SER A 53 -12.10 11.25 23.05
N PHE A 54 -11.70 10.01 22.75
CA PHE A 54 -12.49 8.83 23.06
C PHE A 54 -12.26 8.41 24.52
N ASP A 55 -13.36 8.21 25.25
CA ASP A 55 -13.34 7.87 26.68
C ASP A 55 -12.50 6.60 26.96
N GLY A 56 -11.61 6.70 27.95
CA GLY A 56 -10.69 5.62 28.30
C GLY A 56 -9.58 5.35 27.26
N CYS A 57 -9.17 6.33 26.45
CA CYS A 57 -8.07 6.18 25.49
C CYS A 57 -6.93 7.18 25.67
N ASP A 58 -5.84 6.71 26.30
CA ASP A 58 -4.63 7.52 26.56
C ASP A 58 -3.67 7.62 25.35
N ARG A 59 -4.16 7.33 24.14
CA ARG A 59 -3.32 7.37 22.94
C ARG A 59 -3.21 8.80 22.42
N PRO A 60 -2.07 9.20 21.84
CA PRO A 60 -1.92 10.54 21.30
C PRO A 60 -2.91 10.82 20.16
N ALA A 61 -3.68 11.90 20.32
CA ALA A 61 -4.59 12.42 19.33
C ALA A 61 -3.88 13.10 18.18
N ARG A 62 -4.46 12.98 16.99
CA ARG A 62 -4.15 13.80 15.83
C ARG A 62 -4.91 15.14 15.91
N PRO A 63 -4.69 16.08 14.98
CA PRO A 63 -5.41 17.36 14.97
C PRO A 63 -6.94 17.27 14.90
N ASN A 64 -7.50 16.10 14.59
CA ASN A 64 -8.93 15.84 14.60
C ASN A 64 -9.46 15.31 15.95
N GLY A 65 -8.70 15.45 17.04
CA GLY A 65 -9.06 15.00 18.39
C GLY A 65 -8.99 13.49 18.62
N LEU A 66 -8.91 12.68 17.55
CA LEU A 66 -8.89 11.22 17.66
C LEU A 66 -7.48 10.66 17.49
N CYS A 67 -7.19 9.57 18.20
CA CYS A 67 -5.99 8.79 17.94
C CYS A 67 -6.07 8.16 16.54
N ARG A 68 -4.94 7.66 16.02
CA ARG A 68 -4.90 7.04 14.68
C ARG A 68 -5.95 5.94 14.52
N THR A 69 -6.16 5.10 15.52
CA THR A 69 -7.06 3.94 15.43
C THR A 69 -8.53 4.36 15.45
N HIS A 70 -8.92 5.29 16.34
CA HIS A 70 -10.28 5.85 16.35
C HIS A 70 -10.56 6.65 15.08
N GLY A 71 -9.60 7.44 14.58
CA GLY A 71 -9.73 8.10 13.28
C GLY A 71 -9.79 7.14 12.09
N ASP A 72 -9.21 5.94 12.19
CA ASP A 72 -9.38 4.86 11.20
C ASP A 72 -10.78 4.22 11.30
N GLN A 73 -11.34 4.05 12.51
CA GLN A 73 -12.72 3.56 12.72
C GLN A 73 -13.74 4.54 12.13
N LEU A 74 -13.63 5.83 12.48
CA LEU A 74 -14.52 6.88 11.99
C LEU A 74 -14.54 6.96 10.46
N ARG A 75 -13.36 6.91 9.82
CA ARG A 75 -13.24 6.94 8.35
C ARG A 75 -13.85 5.71 7.67
N ARG A 76 -13.97 4.59 8.38
CA ARG A 76 -14.65 3.38 7.87
C ARG A 76 -16.16 3.43 8.08
N GLY A 77 -16.71 4.50 8.65
CA GLY A 77 -18.12 4.61 9.02
C GLY A 77 -18.51 3.73 10.21
N ALA A 78 -17.54 3.21 10.97
CA ALA A 78 -17.82 2.42 12.16
C ALA A 78 -18.00 3.34 13.37
N ALA A 79 -18.92 2.97 14.26
CA ALA A 79 -19.00 3.59 15.59
C ALA A 79 -17.65 3.46 16.30
N LEU A 80 -17.25 4.51 17.02
CA LEU A 80 -16.03 4.49 17.80
C LEU A 80 -16.17 3.43 18.90
N SER A 81 -15.19 2.54 18.98
CA SER A 81 -15.18 1.47 19.97
C SER A 81 -13.88 1.46 20.75
N PRO A 82 -13.89 0.94 21.99
CA PRO A 82 -12.69 0.80 22.79
C PRO A 82 -11.63 0.02 22.02
N ILE A 83 -10.42 0.56 22.00
CA ILE A 83 -9.34 -0.12 21.29
C ILE A 83 -8.86 -1.26 22.17
N SER A 84 -9.36 -2.46 21.89
CA SER A 84 -8.76 -3.67 22.45
C SER A 84 -7.32 -3.76 21.96
N THR A 85 -6.37 -3.55 22.87
CA THR A 85 -5.01 -4.02 22.63
C THR A 85 -5.15 -5.53 22.54
N CYS A 86 -4.81 -6.13 21.40
CA CYS A 86 -4.52 -7.57 21.35
C CYS A 86 -3.27 -7.83 22.19
N ARG A 87 -3.37 -7.68 23.51
CA ARG A 87 -2.45 -8.22 24.49
C ARG A 87 -2.81 -9.68 24.57
N THR A 88 -2.24 -10.44 23.65
CA THR A 88 -2.27 -11.89 23.82
C THR A 88 -1.07 -12.21 24.69
N SER A 89 -1.33 -12.32 25.98
CA SER A 89 -0.40 -12.77 27.01
C SER A 89 -0.17 -14.28 26.93
N GLU A 90 -1.14 -15.02 26.38
CA GLU A 90 -1.02 -16.47 26.31
C GLU A 90 0.10 -16.91 25.38
N PRO A 91 0.91 -17.89 25.80
CA PRO A 91 1.93 -18.48 24.96
C PRO A 91 1.28 -19.07 23.70
N CYS A 92 2.04 -19.08 22.63
CA CYS A 92 1.62 -19.65 21.37
C CYS A 92 1.35 -21.15 21.52
N ALA A 93 0.15 -21.61 21.16
CA ALA A 93 -0.24 -23.02 21.10
C ALA A 93 0.49 -23.85 20.02
N GLY A 94 1.56 -23.30 19.44
CA GLY A 94 2.39 -24.01 18.47
C GLY A 94 3.45 -24.83 19.19
N PRO A 95 3.84 -26.00 18.68
CA PRO A 95 4.75 -26.90 19.38
C PRO A 95 6.10 -26.22 19.62
N GLY A 96 6.55 -26.22 20.89
CA GLY A 96 7.84 -25.65 21.30
C GLY A 96 7.97 -24.14 21.03
N CYS A 97 6.91 -23.35 21.28
CA CYS A 97 6.88 -21.93 20.97
C CYS A 97 6.53 -21.06 22.17
N ASP A 98 7.53 -20.41 22.75
CA ASP A 98 7.33 -19.50 23.90
C ASP A 98 6.99 -18.06 23.48
N ARG A 99 6.63 -17.87 22.21
CA ARG A 99 6.25 -16.53 21.71
C ARG A 99 4.83 -16.21 22.17
N PRO A 100 4.51 -14.93 22.44
CA PRO A 100 3.13 -14.54 22.68
C PRO A 100 2.26 -14.89 21.47
N GLY A 101 1.10 -15.49 21.74
CA GLY A 101 0.07 -15.77 20.76
C GLY A 101 -0.50 -14.49 20.14
N ASN A 102 -1.51 -14.63 19.31
CA ASN A 102 -2.47 -13.55 19.06
C ASN A 102 -3.84 -14.01 19.59
N ASN A 103 -4.91 -13.24 19.39
CA ASN A 103 -6.26 -13.62 19.85
C ASN A 103 -6.75 -15.01 19.36
N LYS A 104 -6.04 -15.67 18.43
CA LYS A 104 -6.30 -17.04 17.99
C LYS A 104 -5.36 -18.08 18.63
N GLY A 105 -4.67 -17.73 19.72
CA GLY A 105 -3.72 -18.60 20.43
C GLY A 105 -2.40 -18.89 19.70
N LEU A 106 -2.18 -18.33 18.50
CA LEU A 106 -0.98 -18.62 17.69
C LEU A 106 -0.11 -17.39 17.47
N CYS A 107 1.22 -17.54 17.53
CA CYS A 107 2.15 -16.48 17.18
C CYS A 107 2.03 -16.14 15.67
N SER A 108 2.56 -14.98 15.27
CA SER A 108 2.53 -14.55 13.86
C SER A 108 3.15 -15.53 12.86
N ALA A 109 4.07 -16.39 13.31
CA ALA A 109 4.69 -17.42 12.46
C ALA A 109 3.79 -18.66 12.32
N HIS A 110 3.26 -19.18 13.43
CA HIS A 110 2.32 -20.31 13.41
C HIS A 110 1.00 -19.98 12.73
N ARG A 111 0.47 -18.77 12.91
CA ARG A 111 -0.70 -18.30 12.15
C ARG A 111 -0.46 -18.31 10.64
N LYS A 112 0.77 -18.03 10.19
CA LYS A 112 1.11 -18.12 8.75
C LYS A 112 1.19 -19.56 8.26
N GLN A 113 1.64 -20.51 9.09
CA GLN A 113 1.62 -21.94 8.76
C GLN A 113 0.17 -22.42 8.66
N GLN A 114 -0.66 -22.10 9.64
CA GLN A 114 -2.09 -22.44 9.65
C GLN A 114 -2.84 -21.87 8.44
N LEU A 115 -2.64 -20.59 8.11
CA LEU A 115 -3.26 -19.95 6.93
C LEU A 115 -2.83 -20.57 5.60
N LYS A 116 -1.70 -21.30 5.58
CA LYS A 116 -1.22 -22.05 4.41
C LYS A 116 -1.68 -23.51 4.40
N GLY A 117 -2.53 -23.92 5.35
CA GLY A 117 -2.93 -25.31 5.52
C GLY A 117 -1.77 -26.23 5.95
N GLN A 118 -0.70 -25.67 6.49
CA GLN A 118 0.44 -26.44 6.96
C GLN A 118 0.24 -26.83 8.42
N GLU A 119 0.67 -28.05 8.76
CA GLU A 119 0.79 -28.46 10.15
C GLU A 119 1.72 -27.51 10.90
N LEU A 120 1.40 -27.26 12.17
CA LEU A 120 2.15 -26.33 13.00
C LEU A 120 3.50 -26.95 13.35
N ARG A 121 4.57 -26.46 12.72
CA ARG A 121 5.93 -26.92 12.98
C ARG A 121 6.61 -25.99 13.99
N PRO A 122 7.53 -26.48 14.83
CA PRO A 122 8.25 -25.65 15.78
C PRO A 122 8.91 -24.46 15.09
N VAL A 123 8.69 -23.25 15.62
CA VAL A 123 9.30 -22.03 15.09
C VAL A 123 10.38 -21.62 16.07
N GLY A 124 11.64 -21.85 15.71
CA GLY A 124 12.81 -21.59 16.58
C GLY A 124 12.75 -20.23 17.27
N THR A 125 13.19 -20.19 18.53
CA THR A 125 13.16 -18.98 19.38
C THR A 125 13.89 -17.83 18.69
N ARG A 126 13.29 -16.63 18.70
CA ARG A 126 13.95 -15.42 18.21
C ARG A 126 14.87 -14.94 19.34
N GLY A 127 16.09 -15.47 19.35
CA GLY A 127 17.10 -15.14 20.37
C GLY A 127 18.42 -15.92 20.24
N GLY A 128 18.43 -17.06 19.54
CA GLY A 128 19.67 -17.77 19.27
C GLY A 128 20.38 -17.25 18.03
N ALA A 129 21.52 -16.56 18.21
CA ALA A 129 22.62 -16.75 17.28
C ALA A 129 22.78 -18.26 17.10
N ARG A 130 22.86 -18.76 15.86
CA ARG A 130 23.11 -20.18 15.63
C ARG A 130 24.39 -20.54 16.39
N ILE A 131 24.30 -21.24 17.52
CA ILE A 131 25.46 -21.94 18.06
C ILE A 131 25.70 -23.04 17.03
N ARG A 132 26.57 -22.76 16.07
CA ARG A 132 27.17 -23.79 15.24
C ARG A 132 28.04 -24.59 16.20
N THR A 133 27.55 -25.73 16.67
CA THR A 133 28.43 -26.75 17.23
C THR A 133 29.48 -27.06 16.17
N GLY A 134 30.73 -26.67 16.44
CA GLY A 134 31.92 -27.17 15.75
C GLY A 134 32.17 -26.73 14.31
N ALA A 135 31.95 -25.46 13.94
CA ALA A 135 32.52 -24.92 12.71
C ALA A 135 33.29 -23.63 13.00
N ALA A 136 34.61 -23.67 12.81
CA ALA A 136 35.50 -22.51 12.88
C ALA A 136 34.87 -21.29 12.19
N PRO A 137 35.02 -20.08 12.74
CA PRO A 137 34.42 -18.88 12.17
C PRO A 137 34.88 -18.73 10.71
N LYS A 138 33.92 -18.87 9.77
CA LYS A 138 34.22 -18.64 8.35
C LYS A 138 34.81 -17.24 8.22
N PRO A 139 35.96 -17.05 7.53
CA PRO A 139 36.51 -15.73 7.31
C PRO A 139 35.45 -14.85 6.64
N LYS A 140 35.33 -13.60 7.12
CA LYS A 140 34.36 -12.62 6.61
C LYS A 140 34.44 -12.63 5.07
N PRO A 141 33.30 -12.79 4.35
CA PRO A 141 33.34 -12.74 2.90
C PRO A 141 33.91 -11.39 2.47
N LYS A 142 34.94 -11.42 1.61
CA LYS A 142 35.57 -10.21 1.05
C LYS A 142 34.46 -9.31 0.47
N PRO A 143 34.54 -7.98 0.66
CA PRO A 143 33.56 -7.06 0.11
C PRO A 143 33.45 -7.30 -1.41
N LYS A 144 32.23 -7.56 -1.89
CA LYS A 144 31.99 -7.76 -3.32
C LYS A 144 32.48 -6.51 -4.08
N PRO A 145 33.15 -6.68 -5.24
CA PRO A 145 33.56 -5.53 -6.05
C PRO A 145 32.32 -4.70 -6.39
N LYS A 146 32.45 -3.37 -6.29
CA LYS A 146 31.37 -2.44 -6.61
C LYS A 146 30.94 -2.72 -8.05
N ARG A 147 29.63 -2.92 -8.24
CA ARG A 147 29.03 -3.03 -9.58
C ARG A 147 29.49 -1.81 -10.41
N PRO A 148 29.99 -1.99 -11.64
CA PRO A 148 30.36 -0.86 -12.48
C PRO A 148 29.15 0.07 -12.67
N PRO A 149 29.36 1.38 -12.78
CA PRO A 149 28.28 2.34 -13.00
C PRO A 149 27.53 1.96 -14.28
N THR A 150 26.20 1.93 -14.19
CA THR A 150 25.35 1.81 -15.37
C THR A 150 25.62 3.00 -16.30
N PRO A 151 25.71 2.80 -17.63
CA PRO A 151 25.92 3.90 -18.57
C PRO A 151 24.84 4.97 -18.41
N ALA A 152 25.23 6.22 -18.63
CA ALA A 152 24.35 7.38 -18.49
C ALA A 152 23.11 7.20 -19.36
N LYS A 153 21.92 7.44 -18.78
CA LYS A 153 20.68 7.53 -19.57
C LYS A 153 20.80 8.70 -20.56
N PRO A 154 20.33 8.55 -21.80
CA PRO A 154 20.31 9.65 -22.76
C PRO A 154 19.49 10.83 -22.21
N ALA A 155 19.86 12.03 -22.65
CA ALA A 155 19.27 13.28 -22.20
C ALA A 155 17.73 13.27 -22.39
N PRO A 156 16.97 13.90 -21.47
CA PRO A 156 15.53 14.02 -21.64
C PRO A 156 15.23 14.81 -22.91
N ILE A 157 14.35 14.25 -23.75
CA ILE A 157 13.73 14.97 -24.87
C ILE A 157 13.07 16.22 -24.27
N GLY A 158 13.40 17.39 -24.82
CA GLY A 158 12.95 18.69 -24.30
C GLY A 158 11.41 18.81 -24.21
N PRO A 159 10.90 19.84 -23.53
CA PRO A 159 9.47 20.01 -23.33
C PRO A 159 8.76 20.16 -24.67
N VAL A 160 7.88 19.22 -25.00
CA VAL A 160 6.94 19.34 -26.12
C VAL A 160 6.00 20.50 -25.79
N GLN A 161 6.14 21.61 -26.51
CA GLN A 161 5.24 22.75 -26.39
C GLN A 161 3.84 22.33 -26.85
N ARG A 162 2.93 22.05 -25.91
CA ARG A 162 1.50 21.92 -26.23
C ARG A 162 0.98 23.31 -26.56
N ARG A 163 0.62 23.54 -27.83
CA ARG A 163 -0.25 24.67 -28.19
C ARG A 163 -1.53 24.53 -27.36
N HIS A 164 -1.78 25.50 -26.49
CA HIS A 164 -3.09 25.69 -25.88
C HIS A 164 -3.97 26.32 -26.95
N GLU A 165 -4.78 25.51 -27.61
CA GLU A 165 -5.93 26.02 -28.35
C GLU A 165 -6.98 26.45 -27.32
N GLN A 166 -7.27 27.75 -27.29
CA GLN A 166 -8.29 28.33 -26.43
C GLN A 166 -9.66 27.86 -26.89
N THR A 167 -10.32 27.00 -26.11
CA THR A 167 -11.75 26.75 -26.28
C THR A 167 -12.53 27.97 -25.78
N PRO A 168 -13.44 28.54 -26.59
CA PRO A 168 -14.29 29.65 -26.16
C PRO A 168 -15.25 29.21 -25.04
N ALA A 169 -15.62 30.16 -24.19
CA ALA A 169 -16.51 29.95 -23.05
C ALA A 169 -17.89 29.44 -23.52
N PRO A 170 -18.51 28.47 -22.81
CA PRO A 170 -19.87 28.07 -23.11
C PRO A 170 -20.84 29.18 -22.70
N ASP A 171 -21.69 29.55 -23.64
CA ASP A 171 -22.83 30.41 -23.48
C ASP A 171 -23.88 29.78 -22.54
N ALA A 172 -24.58 30.66 -21.82
CA ALA A 172 -25.53 30.31 -20.79
C ALA A 172 -26.81 29.69 -21.38
N ALA A 173 -26.80 28.39 -21.65
CA ALA A 173 -27.98 27.61 -21.97
C ALA A 173 -28.20 26.48 -20.93
N SER A 174 -29.33 26.58 -20.23
CA SER A 174 -30.09 25.55 -19.50
C SER A 174 -29.35 24.49 -18.66
N HIS A 175 -29.48 24.63 -17.34
CA HIS A 175 -29.10 23.70 -16.26
C HIS A 175 -29.96 22.41 -16.22
N LEU A 176 -30.18 21.73 -17.35
CA LEU A 176 -30.87 20.42 -17.39
C LEU A 176 -29.98 19.27 -17.89
N ASP A 177 -28.78 19.55 -18.41
CA ASP A 177 -27.89 18.52 -18.96
C ASP A 177 -26.99 17.81 -17.93
N VAL A 178 -27.09 18.18 -16.64
CA VAL A 178 -26.23 17.62 -15.58
C VAL A 178 -26.46 16.11 -15.33
N TYR A 179 -27.61 15.56 -15.75
CA TYR A 179 -27.96 14.14 -15.53
C TYR A 179 -27.96 13.26 -16.79
N ALA A 180 -27.59 13.79 -17.96
CA ALA A 180 -27.39 12.97 -19.15
C ALA A 180 -26.01 12.31 -19.10
N SER A 181 -25.83 11.33 -18.21
CA SER A 181 -24.68 10.43 -18.33
C SER A 181 -24.76 9.77 -19.71
N PRO A 182 -23.71 9.87 -20.55
CA PRO A 182 -23.75 9.25 -21.87
C PRO A 182 -23.97 7.75 -21.67
N ILE A 183 -25.06 7.23 -22.22
CA ILE A 183 -25.30 5.79 -22.28
C ILE A 183 -24.17 5.24 -23.15
N ILE A 184 -23.15 4.66 -22.51
CA ILE A 184 -22.05 4.04 -23.23
C ILE A 184 -22.60 2.75 -23.85
N PRO A 185 -22.69 2.64 -25.19
CA PRO A 185 -23.21 1.44 -25.80
C PRO A 185 -22.29 0.26 -25.45
N VAL A 186 -22.87 -0.81 -24.93
CA VAL A 186 -22.14 -2.05 -24.64
C VAL A 186 -21.61 -2.61 -25.96
N PRO A 187 -20.30 -2.86 -26.12
CA PRO A 187 -19.75 -3.31 -27.39
C PRO A 187 -20.30 -4.68 -27.78
N ALA A 188 -20.56 -4.90 -29.08
CA ALA A 188 -21.23 -6.09 -29.62
C ALA A 188 -20.67 -7.42 -29.10
N ARG A 189 -19.32 -7.53 -28.99
CA ARG A 189 -18.65 -8.72 -28.42
C ARG A 189 -19.12 -9.08 -27.01
N THR A 190 -19.48 -8.07 -26.22
CA THR A 190 -19.92 -8.21 -24.83
C THR A 190 -21.41 -8.59 -24.83
N GLN A 191 -22.21 -8.00 -25.71
CA GLN A 191 -23.62 -8.40 -25.89
C GLN A 191 -23.75 -9.88 -26.28
N ALA A 192 -22.96 -10.33 -27.26
CA ALA A 192 -22.91 -11.73 -27.68
C ALA A 192 -22.46 -12.68 -26.55
N ALA A 193 -21.51 -12.25 -25.71
CA ALA A 193 -21.07 -13.02 -24.55
C ALA A 193 -22.18 -13.15 -23.49
N TYR A 194 -22.92 -12.08 -23.20
CA TYR A 194 -24.06 -12.12 -22.29
C TYR A 194 -25.20 -12.98 -22.84
N ARG A 195 -25.49 -12.90 -24.14
CA ARG A 195 -26.51 -13.73 -24.80
C ARG A 195 -26.20 -15.21 -24.63
N ARG A 196 -24.97 -15.64 -24.94
CA ARG A 196 -24.54 -17.04 -24.75
C ARG A 196 -24.68 -17.55 -23.32
N LEU A 197 -24.43 -16.68 -22.32
CA LEU A 197 -24.58 -17.04 -20.92
C LEU A 197 -26.04 -17.24 -20.50
N LEU A 198 -26.96 -16.42 -21.04
CA LEU A 198 -28.39 -16.54 -20.80
C LEU A 198 -28.97 -17.76 -21.54
N GLU A 199 -28.58 -17.97 -22.79
CA GLU A 199 -28.96 -19.15 -23.57
C GLU A 199 -28.50 -20.45 -22.91
N ALA A 200 -27.28 -20.49 -22.35
CA ALA A 200 -26.78 -21.65 -21.61
C ALA A 200 -27.55 -21.95 -20.31
N ARG A 201 -28.33 -20.98 -19.80
CA ARG A 201 -29.22 -21.14 -18.64
C ARG A 201 -30.67 -21.41 -19.03
N GLY A 202 -31.00 -21.35 -20.33
CA GLY A 202 -32.37 -21.45 -20.85
C GLY A 202 -33.16 -20.14 -20.78
N ASP A 203 -32.52 -19.02 -20.45
CA ASP A 203 -33.14 -17.71 -20.25
C ASP A 203 -33.25 -16.92 -21.57
N HIS A 204 -33.81 -17.54 -22.61
CA HIS A 204 -33.90 -16.95 -23.96
C HIS A 204 -34.76 -15.68 -23.98
N ASP A 205 -35.88 -15.68 -23.25
CA ASP A 205 -36.80 -14.55 -23.17
C ASP A 205 -36.13 -13.29 -22.58
N ILE A 206 -35.19 -13.47 -21.64
CA ILE A 206 -34.47 -12.37 -21.01
C ILE A 206 -33.48 -11.73 -22.00
N ALA A 207 -32.83 -12.54 -22.84
CA ALA A 207 -31.90 -12.03 -23.85
C ALA A 207 -32.58 -11.14 -24.88
N ASP A 208 -33.82 -11.47 -25.26
CA ASP A 208 -34.62 -10.72 -26.23
C ASP A 208 -35.24 -9.46 -25.63
N ILE A 209 -35.71 -9.49 -24.38
CA ILE A 209 -36.17 -8.30 -23.65
C ILE A 209 -35.05 -7.26 -23.51
N LEU A 210 -33.81 -7.71 -23.31
CA LEU A 210 -32.65 -6.83 -23.18
C LEU A 210 -32.06 -6.37 -24.53
N GLY A 211 -32.62 -6.82 -25.66
CA GLY A 211 -32.17 -6.45 -27.00
C GLY A 211 -30.73 -6.89 -27.29
N LEU A 212 -30.25 -7.99 -26.70
CA LEU A 212 -28.89 -8.46 -26.92
C LEU A 212 -28.75 -9.05 -28.32
N THR A 213 -27.94 -8.42 -29.15
CA THR A 213 -27.63 -8.92 -30.50
C THR A 213 -26.74 -10.16 -30.47
N ALA A 214 -26.84 -10.98 -31.51
CA ALA A 214 -26.09 -12.23 -31.70
C ALA A 214 -24.60 -11.98 -32.01
#